data_AF-A0A8S3IYK7-F1
#
_entry.id   AF-A0A8S3IYK7-F1
#
_cell.length_a   1.000
_cell.length_b   1.000
_cell.length_c   1.000
_cell.angle_alpha   90.00
_cell.angle_beta   90.00
_cell.angle_gamma   90.00
#
_symmetry.space_group_name_H-M   'P 1'
#
loop_
_entity.id
_entity.type
_entity.pdbx_description
1 polymer ?
#
loop_
_entity_poly.entity_id
_entity_poly.type
_entity_poly.pdbx_seq_one_letter_code
_entity_poly.pdbx_strand_id
1 'polypeptide(L)' 'MNTSEFEKNPLSNIILRSTYVPSENDVDKTFFLGIDEAGRGPVLGPMVYSAFFCDEKQLSILNDLGCA' A
#
# COMPACT_ATOMS: atom_id res chain seq x y z
N MET A 1 0.41 -0.72 -11.50
CA MET A 1 1.61 -0.05 -10.99
C MET A 1 2.72 -0.17 -12.02
N ASN A 2 3.53 0.86 -12.21
CA ASN A 2 4.68 0.81 -13.11
C ASN A 2 5.95 0.51 -12.28
N THR A 3 6.66 -0.57 -12.60
CA THR A 3 7.90 -1.00 -11.91
C THR A 3 9.15 -0.74 -12.73
N SER A 4 9.02 -0.14 -13.92
CA SER A 4 10.11 -0.02 -14.90
C SER A 4 11.30 0.81 -14.40
N GLU A 5 11.09 1.66 -13.39
CA GLU A 5 12.17 2.41 -12.74
C GLU A 5 12.99 1.54 -11.77
N PHE A 6 12.33 0.66 -11.00
CA PHE A 6 13.01 -0.30 -10.12
C PHE A 6 13.85 -1.30 -10.91
N GLU A 7 13.32 -1.75 -12.06
CA GLU A 7 14.05 -2.64 -12.99
C GLU A 7 15.33 -2.00 -13.54
N LYS A 8 15.39 -0.66 -13.64
CA LYS A 8 16.58 0.08 -14.10
C LYS A 8 17.59 0.31 -12.99
N ASN A 9 17.14 0.50 -11.75
CA ASN A 9 18.02 0.69 -10.60
C ASN A 9 17.43 0.05 -9.32
N PRO A 10 17.71 -1.24 -9.08
CA PRO A 10 17.15 -1.97 -7.94
C PRO A 10 17.80 -1.61 -6.60
N LEU A 11 18.83 -0.76 -6.59
CA LEU A 11 19.52 -0.30 -5.38
C LEU A 11 18.94 1.01 -4.82
N SER A 12 18.10 1.71 -5.58
CA SER A 12 17.41 2.91 -5.10
C SER A 12 16.03 2.59 -4.53
N ASN A 13 15.62 3.38 -3.54
CA ASN A 13 14.25 3.36 -3.05
C ASN A 13 13.30 3.85 -4.15
N ILE A 14 12.20 3.13 -4.36
CA ILE A 14 11.10 3.52 -5.24
C ILE A 14 9.81 3.65 -4.43
N ILE A 15 8.97 4.61 -4.80
CA ILE A 15 7.66 4.80 -4.18
C ILE A 15 6.58 4.49 -5.20
N LEU A 16 5.81 3.42 -4.95
CA LEU A 16 4.65 3.05 -5.75
C LEU A 16 3.37 3.48 -5.02
N ARG A 17 2.49 4.19 -5.71
CA ARG A 17 1.22 4.68 -5.14
C ARG A 17 0.04 4.35 -6.05
N SER A 18 -1.10 4.12 -5.44
CA SER A 18 -2.40 4.11 -6.12
C SER A 18 -2.68 5.50 -6.71
N THR A 19 -3.50 5.56 -7.77
CA THR A 19 -4.01 6.82 -8.31
C THR A 19 -5.10 7.43 -7.43
N TYR A 20 -5.72 6.64 -6.56
CA TYR A 20 -6.75 7.11 -5.65
C TYR A 20 -6.14 7.89 -4.49
N VAL A 21 -6.63 9.11 -4.29
CA VAL A 21 -6.27 9.99 -3.18
C VAL A 21 -7.59 10.56 -2.62
N PRO A 22 -7.82 10.49 -1.28
CA PRO A 22 -8.98 11.12 -0.66
C PRO A 22 -9.05 12.60 -1.02
N SER A 23 -10.25 13.05 -1.36
CA SER A 23 -10.52 14.44 -1.76
C SER A 23 -11.08 15.24 -0.59
N GLU A 24 -11.24 16.55 -0.78
CA GLU A 24 -11.87 17.42 0.23
C GLU A 24 -13.31 17.00 0.58
N ASN A 25 -14.00 16.24 -0.29
CA ASN A 25 -15.33 15.72 -0.01
C ASN A 25 -15.33 14.51 0.95
N ASP A 26 -14.14 13.98 1.28
CA ASP A 26 -13.98 12.82 2.15
C ASP A 26 -13.64 13.21 3.60
N VAL A 27 -13.68 14.51 3.94
CA VAL A 27 -13.35 15.03 5.30
C VAL A 27 -14.18 14.43 6.43
N ASP A 28 -15.43 14.05 6.16
CA ASP A 28 -16.30 13.43 7.18
C ASP A 28 -16.14 11.90 7.27
N LYS A 29 -15.31 11.30 6.42
CA LYS A 29 -15.10 9.84 6.42
C LYS A 29 -13.99 9.47 7.40
N THR A 30 -14.26 8.42 8.17
CA THR A 30 -13.22 7.74 8.94
C THR A 30 -12.51 6.74 8.03
N PHE A 31 -11.18 6.82 8.00
CA PHE A 31 -10.33 5.89 7.26
C PHE A 31 -9.57 4.99 8.24
N PHE A 32 -9.45 3.73 7.87
CA PHE A 32 -8.56 2.77 8.52
C PHE A 32 -7.26 2.71 7.72
N LEU A 33 -6.12 2.72 8.41
CA LEU A 33 -4.78 2.64 7.80
C LEU A 33 -4.06 1.40 8.36
N GLY A 34 -3.67 0.49 7.47
CA GLY A 34 -2.80 -0.64 7.75
C GLY A 34 -1.39 -0.37 7.22
N ILE A 35 -0.38 -0.75 7.99
CA ILE A 35 1.04 -0.64 7.62
C ILE A 35 1.68 -2.00 7.89
N ASP A 36 2.41 -2.52 6.91
CA ASP A 36 3.12 -3.80 7.05
C ASP A 36 4.37 -3.85 6.15
N GLU A 37 5.29 -4.73 6.47
CA GLU A 37 6.53 -4.95 5.75
C GLU A 37 6.72 -6.39 5.24
N ALA A 38 7.46 -6.51 4.14
CA ALA A 38 7.91 -7.79 3.61
C ALA A 38 9.40 -7.75 3.27
N GLY A 39 10.06 -8.90 3.40
CA GLY A 39 11.51 -9.02 3.14
C GLY A 39 12.39 -8.73 4.35
N ARG A 40 11.86 -8.81 5.58
CA ARG A 40 12.67 -8.79 6.81
C ARG A 40 13.35 -10.15 7.03
N GLY A 41 14.68 -10.19 7.02
CA GLY A 41 15.47 -11.38 7.37
C GLY A 41 16.21 -12.07 6.22
N PRO A 42 15.72 -12.12 4.97
CA PRO A 42 16.51 -12.57 3.84
C PRO A 42 17.84 -11.81 3.72
N VAL A 43 18.89 -12.52 3.35
CA VAL A 43 20.22 -11.94 3.13
C VAL A 43 20.25 -11.12 1.82
N LEU A 44 19.42 -11.52 0.85
CA LEU A 44 19.36 -10.92 -0.48
C LEU A 44 17.90 -10.57 -0.81
N GLY A 45 17.74 -9.51 -1.61
CA GLY A 45 16.44 -8.99 -2.04
C GLY A 45 16.08 -7.66 -1.36
N PRO A 46 15.13 -6.91 -1.93
CA PRO A 46 14.72 -5.64 -1.37
C PRO A 46 13.84 -5.85 -0.13
N MET A 47 13.86 -4.88 0.78
CA MET A 47 12.85 -4.73 1.82
C MET A 47 11.72 -3.84 1.28
N VAL A 48 10.47 -4.26 1.46
CA VAL A 48 9.29 -3.53 0.99
C VAL A 48 8.46 -3.13 2.19
N TYR A 49 8.09 -1.85 2.23
CA TYR A 49 7.09 -1.32 3.16
C TYR A 49 5.84 -0.96 2.37
N SER A 50 4.68 -1.28 2.94
CA SER A 50 3.39 -0.96 2.33
C SER A 50 2.49 -0.25 3.32
N ALA A 51 1.64 0.62 2.79
CA ALA A 51 0.54 1.23 3.51
C ALA A 51 -0.71 1.10 2.65
N PHE A 52 -1.80 0.68 3.28
CA PHE A 52 -3.10 0.54 2.65
C PHE A 52 -4.14 1.25 3.50
N PHE A 53 -5.10 1.91 2.87
CA PHE A 53 -6.20 2.56 3.56
C PHE A 53 -7.54 2.31 2.86
N CYS A 54 -8.60 2.26 3.65
CA CYS A 54 -9.98 2.18 3.16
C CYS A 54 -10.91 2.98 4.09
N ASP A 55 -12.08 3.36 3.58
CA ASP A 55 -13.13 3.88 4.45
C ASP A 55 -13.84 2.76 5.22
N GLU A 56 -14.59 3.13 6.25
CA GLU A 56 -15.35 2.18 7.08
C GLU A 56 -16.36 1.33 6.26
N LYS A 57 -16.95 1.91 5.20
CA LYS A 57 -17.95 1.23 4.38
C LYS A 57 -17.34 0.09 3.55
N GLN A 58 -16.05 0.18 3.26
CA GLN A 58 -15.30 -0.81 2.49
C GLN A 58 -14.72 -1.93 3.36
N LEU A 59 -14.82 -1.84 4.69
CA LEU A 59 -14.22 -2.83 5.59
C LEU A 59 -14.83 -4.23 5.42
N SER A 60 -16.14 -4.33 5.15
CA SER A 60 -16.79 -5.62 4.84
C SER A 60 -16.22 -6.25 3.58
N ILE A 61 -15.94 -5.45 2.54
CA ILE A 61 -15.38 -5.92 1.27
C ILE A 61 -14.00 -6.54 1.51
N LEU A 62 -13.18 -5.97 2.39
CA LEU A 62 -11.85 -6.53 2.70
C LEU A 62 -11.93 -7.89 3.37
N ASN A 63 -12.91 -8.08 4.27
CA ASN A 63 -13.17 -9.38 4.90
C ASN A 63 -13.63 -10.41 3.87
N ASP A 64 -14.53 -10.02 2.97
CA ASP A 64 -15.03 -10.90 1.91
C ASP A 64 -13.91 -11.30 0.92
N LEU A 65 -12.95 -10.41 0.69
CA LEU A 65 -11.74 -10.67 -0.11
C LEU A 65 -10.70 -11.53 0.64
N GLY A 66 -10.89 -11.80 1.94
CA GLY A 66 -9.90 -12.50 2.79
C GLY A 66 -8.60 -11.71 2.95
N CYS A 67 -8.68 -10.38 2.84
CA CYS A 67 -7.55 -9.45 2.93
C CYS A 67 -7.54 -8.68 4.27
N ALA A 68 -8.39 -9.07 5.22
CA ALA A 68 -8.51 -8.51 6.56
C ALA A 68 -8.16 -9.56 7.62
#